data_AF-A0A7S4SQF6-F1
#
_entry.id   AF-A0A7S4SQF6-F1
#
_cell.length_a   1.000
_cell.length_b   1.000
_cell.length_c   1.000
_cell.angle_alpha   90.00
_cell.angle_beta   90.00
_cell.angle_gamma   90.00
#
_symmetry.space_group_name_H-M   'P 1'
#
loop_
_entity.id
_entity.type
_entity.pdbx_description
1 polymer ?
#
loop_
_entity_poly.entity_id
_entity_poly.type
_entity_poly.pdbx_seq_one_letter_code
_entity_poly.pdbx_strand_id
1 'polypeptide(L)'
;RCWVRHSIHRDVGGGGWNRRPAPPWTMWRVTNLFPVREQWRVAEVRGYRDPFCLFELPRETPVSSGFLNIFDHVDRAFDSDGDTSWGADCDPCNATREYWVGMQMPRSAESLLNSSGLQFLRCVKIWQSNKFEEQTTKI
;
A
#
# COMPACT_ATOMS: atom_id res chain seq x y z
N ARG A 1 5.82 -2.32 -40.52
CA ARG A 1 5.18 -1.72 -39.33
C ARG A 1 6.18 -1.84 -38.20
N CYS A 2 6.71 -0.72 -37.71
CA CYS A 2 7.76 -0.71 -36.69
C CYS A 2 7.14 -0.30 -35.36
N TRP A 3 7.45 -1.01 -34.28
CA TRP A 3 7.04 -0.62 -32.94
C TRP A 3 7.75 0.68 -32.55
N VAL A 4 6.99 1.70 -32.15
CA VAL A 4 7.53 2.97 -31.64
C VAL A 4 7.31 3.02 -30.14
N ARG A 5 8.39 3.16 -29.39
CA ARG A 5 8.37 3.24 -27.92
C ARG A 5 7.86 4.63 -27.50
N HIS A 6 6.62 4.70 -27.03
CA HIS A 6 5.98 5.98 -26.65
C HIS A 6 6.30 6.43 -25.22
N SER A 7 6.49 5.50 -24.29
CA SER A 7 6.80 5.81 -22.88
C SER A 7 7.37 4.60 -22.15
N ILE A 8 8.10 4.87 -21.07
CA ILE A 8 8.62 3.86 -20.15
C ILE A 8 7.89 4.04 -18.84
N HIS A 9 7.15 3.03 -18.44
CA HIS A 9 6.50 3.00 -17.15
C HIS A 9 7.31 2.04 -16.28
N ARG A 10 7.90 2.58 -15.20
CA ARG A 10 8.45 1.78 -14.11
C ARG A 10 7.30 1.46 -13.15
N ASP A 11 7.41 0.36 -12.42
CA ASP A 11 6.41 -0.11 -11.46
C ASP A 11 5.08 -0.57 -12.08
N VAL A 12 5.14 -1.17 -13.28
CA VAL A 12 3.98 -1.80 -13.94
C VAL A 12 3.85 -3.27 -13.54
N GLY A 13 3.30 -3.52 -12.35
CA GLY A 13 2.93 -4.85 -11.85
C GLY A 13 1.45 -4.94 -11.50
N GLY A 14 0.96 -6.15 -11.18
CA GLY A 14 -0.42 -6.42 -10.78
C GLY A 14 -0.90 -5.66 -9.53
N GLY A 15 0.03 -5.06 -8.77
CA GLY A 15 -0.24 -4.10 -7.69
C GLY A 15 0.30 -2.68 -7.95
N GLY A 16 0.93 -2.41 -9.09
CA GLY A 16 1.57 -1.13 -9.37
C GLY A 16 0.63 0.09 -9.42
N TRP A 17 1.18 1.31 -9.44
CA TRP A 17 0.47 2.60 -9.58
C TRP A 17 -0.24 2.80 -10.95
N ASN A 18 -0.85 1.75 -11.48
CA ASN A 18 -1.27 1.65 -12.88
C ASN A 18 -2.78 1.78 -13.07
N ARG A 19 -3.55 2.07 -12.02
CA ARG A 19 -4.88 2.66 -12.23
C ARG A 19 -4.69 4.14 -12.59
N ARG A 20 -4.32 4.38 -13.86
CA ARG A 20 -4.12 5.74 -14.40
C ARG A 20 -5.43 6.31 -14.97
N PRO A 21 -5.76 7.59 -14.70
CA PRO A 21 -5.32 8.44 -13.58
C PRO A 21 -6.31 8.34 -12.41
N ALA A 22 -5.82 7.99 -11.22
CA ALA A 22 -6.55 8.26 -9.99
C ALA A 22 -6.58 9.78 -9.75
N PRO A 23 -7.73 10.41 -9.43
CA PRO A 23 -7.79 11.85 -9.18
C PRO A 23 -6.83 12.30 -8.07
N PRO A 24 -6.40 13.58 -8.03
CA PRO A 24 -5.59 14.08 -6.93
C PRO A 24 -6.22 13.75 -5.57
N TRP A 25 -5.37 13.43 -4.58
CA TRP A 25 -5.80 13.13 -3.21
C TRP A 25 -6.72 11.91 -3.07
N THR A 26 -6.66 10.96 -4.00
CA THR A 26 -7.41 9.69 -3.93
C THR A 26 -6.57 8.49 -3.57
N MET A 27 -5.28 8.66 -3.30
CA MET A 27 -4.42 7.52 -2.99
C MET A 27 -3.35 7.94 -1.98
N TRP A 28 -3.06 7.02 -1.08
CA TRP A 28 -1.94 7.14 -0.16
C TRP A 28 -1.23 5.80 -0.06
N ARG A 29 0.06 5.84 0.31
CA ARG A 29 0.85 4.66 0.58
C ARG A 29 1.91 4.95 1.64
N VAL A 30 2.27 3.91 2.38
CA VAL A 30 3.48 3.85 3.19
C VAL A 30 4.54 3.11 2.38
N THR A 31 5.77 3.58 2.42
CA THR A 31 6.93 2.96 1.79
C THR A 31 7.95 2.61 2.84
N ASN A 32 8.67 1.52 2.66
CA ASN A 32 9.86 1.26 3.46
C ASN A 32 10.92 2.35 3.20
N LEU A 33 11.54 2.86 4.26
CA LEU A 33 12.61 3.86 4.15
C LEU A 33 13.96 3.21 3.80
N PHE A 34 14.19 1.99 4.28
CA PHE A 34 15.40 1.21 4.05
C PHE A 34 15.07 -0.12 3.37
N PRO A 35 15.98 -0.65 2.53
CA PRO A 35 15.79 -1.94 1.88
C PRO A 35 15.51 -3.07 2.87
N VAL A 36 14.45 -3.85 2.63
CA VAL A 36 14.12 -5.05 3.41
C VAL A 36 14.72 -6.27 2.73
N ARG A 37 15.62 -7.01 3.42
CA ARG A 37 16.42 -8.10 2.84
C ARG A 37 15.65 -9.39 2.57
N GLU A 38 14.46 -9.52 3.11
CA GLU A 38 13.57 -10.64 2.81
C GLU A 38 12.22 -10.07 2.38
N GLN A 39 11.15 -10.40 3.09
CA GLN A 39 9.80 -9.94 2.80
C GLN A 39 9.42 -8.84 3.78
N TRP A 40 8.78 -7.76 3.32
CA TRP A 40 8.17 -6.82 4.27
C TRP A 40 6.78 -7.34 4.68
N ARG A 41 6.64 -7.73 5.95
CA ARG A 41 5.38 -8.25 6.52
C ARG A 41 4.65 -7.16 7.27
N VAL A 42 3.42 -6.88 6.85
CA VAL A 42 2.55 -5.89 7.47
C VAL A 42 1.23 -6.56 7.86
N ALA A 43 0.97 -6.61 9.16
CA ALA A 43 -0.25 -7.22 9.69
C ALA A 43 -1.45 -6.30 9.49
N GLU A 44 -1.32 -5.02 9.84
CA GLU A 44 -2.41 -4.05 9.66
C GLU A 44 -1.88 -2.67 9.29
N VAL A 45 -2.61 -1.95 8.44
CA VAL A 45 -2.40 -0.53 8.14
C VAL A 45 -3.71 0.21 8.25
N ARG A 46 -3.69 1.34 8.95
CA ARG A 46 -4.86 2.21 9.12
C ARG A 46 -4.51 3.65 8.85
N GLY A 47 -5.28 4.28 7.97
CA GLY A 47 -5.19 5.72 7.70
C GLY A 47 -6.21 6.50 8.50
N TYR A 48 -5.85 7.69 8.97
CA TYR A 48 -6.70 8.54 9.80
C TYR A 48 -6.76 9.96 9.26
N ARG A 49 -7.91 10.63 9.46
CA ARG A 49 -8.17 11.98 8.96
C ARG A 49 -7.76 13.11 9.90
N ASP A 50 -7.33 12.77 11.10
CA ASP A 50 -6.85 13.72 12.11
C ASP A 50 -5.40 13.39 12.52
N PRO A 51 -4.64 14.40 12.98
CA PRO A 51 -3.23 14.20 13.36
C PRO A 51 -3.05 13.34 14.62
N PHE A 52 -4.12 13.11 15.39
CA PHE A 52 -4.09 12.28 16.60
C PHE A 52 -4.49 10.83 16.33
N CYS A 53 -4.78 10.48 15.07
CA CYS A 53 -5.11 9.12 14.65
C CYS A 53 -6.34 8.55 15.38
N LEU A 54 -7.37 9.38 15.57
CA LEU A 54 -8.61 9.06 16.29
C LEU A 54 -9.76 8.68 15.36
N PHE A 55 -9.82 9.27 14.17
CA PHE A 55 -10.88 9.08 13.20
C PHE A 55 -10.32 8.40 11.94
N GLU A 56 -10.57 7.09 11.84
CA GLU A 56 -10.13 6.27 10.70
C GLU A 56 -10.79 6.76 9.41
N LEU A 57 -10.01 6.76 8.32
CA LEU A 57 -10.52 6.96 6.98
C LEU A 57 -11.30 5.72 6.53
N PRO A 58 -12.32 5.87 5.66
CA PRO A 58 -12.99 4.72 5.05
C PRO A 58 -11.99 3.76 4.38
N ARG A 59 -12.13 2.46 4.66
CA ARG A 59 -11.37 1.41 3.98
C ARG A 59 -12.00 1.11 2.63
N GLU A 60 -11.17 1.10 1.60
CA GLU A 60 -11.61 0.95 0.22
C GLU A 60 -10.66 0.01 -0.51
N THR A 61 -10.29 0.29 -1.76
CA THR A 61 -9.46 -0.61 -2.57
C THR A 61 -8.01 -0.61 -2.08
N PRO A 62 -7.51 -1.72 -1.54
CA PRO A 62 -6.12 -1.83 -1.12
C PRO A 62 -5.18 -1.82 -2.34
N VAL A 63 -4.00 -1.26 -2.17
CA VAL A 63 -2.95 -1.21 -3.21
C VAL A 63 -1.60 -1.54 -2.60
N SER A 64 -0.74 -2.27 -3.32
CA SER A 64 0.60 -2.60 -2.82
C SER A 64 1.62 -2.88 -3.93
N SER A 65 2.90 -2.93 -3.59
CA SER A 65 3.99 -3.23 -4.52
C SER A 65 3.97 -4.64 -5.11
N GLY A 66 3.08 -5.53 -4.65
CA GLY A 66 3.00 -6.93 -5.09
C GLY A 66 3.09 -7.92 -3.93
N PHE A 67 2.77 -9.18 -4.23
CA PHE A 67 2.80 -10.34 -3.32
C PHE A 67 2.94 -11.63 -4.13
N LEU A 68 3.45 -12.72 -3.52
CA LEU A 68 3.68 -14.01 -4.21
C LEU A 68 2.44 -14.88 -4.30
N ASN A 69 1.67 -14.96 -3.22
CA ASN A 69 0.64 -15.97 -3.05
C ASN A 69 -0.62 -15.36 -2.41
N ILE A 70 -1.70 -16.13 -2.43
CA ILE A 70 -3.00 -15.70 -1.91
C ILE A 70 -3.02 -15.45 -0.39
N PHE A 71 -2.09 -16.05 0.35
CA PHE A 71 -1.97 -15.83 1.80
C PHE A 71 -1.30 -14.50 2.11
N ASP A 72 -0.48 -14.00 1.18
CA ASP A 72 0.21 -12.72 1.26
C ASP A 72 -0.57 -11.59 0.58
N HIS A 73 -1.85 -11.80 0.25
CA HIS A 73 -2.67 -10.83 -0.49
C HIS A 73 -2.75 -9.47 0.22
N VAL A 74 -2.85 -8.38 -0.54
CA VAL A 74 -2.88 -7.02 0.01
C VAL A 74 -4.03 -6.78 1.00
N ASP A 75 -5.16 -7.48 0.82
CA ASP A 75 -6.32 -7.36 1.72
C ASP A 75 -5.97 -7.74 3.17
N ARG A 76 -4.95 -8.57 3.39
CA ARG A 76 -4.49 -8.98 4.72
C ARG A 76 -3.93 -7.82 5.54
N ALA A 77 -3.44 -6.76 4.90
CA ALA A 77 -3.02 -5.55 5.63
C ALA A 77 -4.21 -4.66 6.05
N PHE A 78 -5.44 -5.03 5.66
CA PHE A 78 -6.64 -4.22 5.83
C PHE A 78 -7.87 -5.04 6.26
N ASP A 79 -7.70 -6.28 6.73
CA ASP A 79 -8.81 -7.18 7.09
C ASP A 79 -9.20 -7.11 8.58
N SER A 80 -8.54 -6.25 9.36
CA SER A 80 -8.71 -6.10 10.80
C SER A 80 -8.30 -7.33 11.61
N ASP A 81 -7.49 -8.22 11.03
CA ASP A 81 -6.96 -9.40 11.67
C ASP A 81 -5.45 -9.28 11.90
N GLY A 82 -5.04 -9.11 13.16
CA GLY A 82 -3.64 -8.99 13.53
C GLY A 82 -2.82 -10.29 13.39
N ASP A 83 -3.48 -11.42 13.14
CA ASP A 83 -2.84 -12.73 12.97
C ASP A 83 -2.49 -13.01 11.50
N THR A 84 -2.98 -12.19 10.56
CA THR A 84 -2.65 -12.29 9.13
C THR A 84 -1.70 -11.18 8.71
N SER A 85 -1.08 -11.30 7.54
CA SER A 85 -0.23 -10.22 7.02
C SER A 85 -0.14 -10.20 5.51
N TRP A 86 -0.07 -8.99 4.94
CA TRP A 86 0.43 -8.80 3.59
C TRP A 86 1.94 -9.04 3.59
N GLY A 87 2.41 -9.76 2.57
CA GLY A 87 3.81 -10.04 2.37
C GLY A 87 4.32 -9.44 1.07
N ALA A 88 5.12 -8.39 1.19
CA ALA A 88 5.69 -7.70 0.04
C ALA A 88 6.68 -8.60 -0.69
N ASP A 89 6.39 -8.94 -1.94
CA ASP A 89 7.33 -9.69 -2.76
C ASP A 89 7.80 -8.92 -3.98
N CYS A 90 9.05 -9.17 -4.32
CA CYS A 90 9.62 -8.81 -5.59
C CYS A 90 10.75 -9.78 -5.92
N ASP A 91 10.44 -10.96 -6.43
CA ASP A 91 11.46 -11.79 -7.07
C ASP A 91 11.26 -11.78 -8.60
N PRO A 92 12.23 -11.28 -9.42
CA PRO A 92 13.50 -10.65 -9.06
C PRO A 92 13.40 -9.15 -8.74
N CYS A 93 13.94 -8.72 -7.60
CA CYS A 93 13.99 -7.32 -7.20
C CYS A 93 15.27 -6.61 -7.63
N ASN A 94 15.17 -5.31 -7.91
CA ASN A 94 16.35 -4.44 -7.94
C ASN A 94 16.94 -4.29 -6.53
N ALA A 95 18.22 -3.92 -6.42
CA ALA A 95 18.93 -3.73 -5.15
C ALA A 95 18.25 -2.70 -4.20
N THR A 96 17.36 -1.86 -4.73
CA THR A 96 16.62 -0.85 -3.97
C THR A 96 15.55 -1.42 -3.06
N ARG A 97 14.96 -2.58 -3.43
CA ARG A 97 13.92 -3.28 -2.64
C ARG A 97 12.85 -2.35 -2.06
N GLU A 98 12.25 -1.59 -2.96
CA GLU A 98 11.21 -0.61 -2.63
C GLU A 98 9.85 -1.32 -2.57
N TYR A 99 9.30 -1.37 -1.37
CA TYR A 99 8.00 -1.96 -1.07
C TYR A 99 7.06 -0.88 -0.55
N TRP A 100 5.79 -0.99 -0.92
CA TRP A 100 4.79 -0.06 -0.47
C TRP A 100 3.43 -0.72 -0.34
N VAL A 101 2.63 -0.23 0.60
CA VAL A 101 1.25 -0.66 0.83
C VAL A 101 0.40 0.55 1.16
N GLY A 102 -0.84 0.57 0.72
CA GLY A 102 -1.70 1.72 0.84
C GLY A 102 -3.10 1.46 0.35
N MET A 103 -3.81 2.53 0.07
CA MET A 103 -5.21 2.47 -0.28
C MET A 103 -5.59 3.53 -1.30
N GLN A 104 -6.48 3.14 -2.20
CA GLN A 104 -7.19 4.04 -3.09
C GLN A 104 -8.54 4.41 -2.46
N MET A 105 -8.73 5.71 -2.24
CA MET A 105 -9.97 6.33 -1.78
C MET A 105 -10.98 6.44 -2.94
N PRO A 106 -12.29 6.47 -2.66
CA PRO A 106 -13.33 6.37 -3.68
C PRO A 106 -13.61 7.71 -4.36
N ARG A 107 -13.25 8.81 -3.71
CA ARG A 107 -13.43 10.19 -4.17
C ARG A 107 -12.21 11.01 -3.79
N SER A 108 -11.91 12.03 -4.59
CA SER A 108 -10.88 13.00 -4.19
C SER A 108 -11.31 13.66 -2.89
N ALA A 109 -10.34 13.98 -2.03
CA ALA A 109 -10.60 14.80 -0.85
C ALA A 109 -11.36 16.09 -1.21
N GLU A 110 -11.12 16.62 -2.41
CA GLU A 110 -11.84 17.76 -2.99
C GLU A 110 -13.33 17.46 -3.28
N SER A 111 -13.67 16.29 -3.80
CA SER A 111 -15.08 15.93 -4.04
C SER A 111 -15.87 15.74 -2.75
N LEU A 112 -15.20 15.43 -1.63
CA LEU A 112 -15.82 15.28 -0.31
C LEU A 112 -15.99 16.61 0.45
N LEU A 113 -15.40 17.72 -0.05
CA LEU A 113 -15.63 19.07 0.47
C LEU A 113 -17.12 19.42 0.54
N ASN A 114 -17.89 18.98 -0.46
CA ASN A 114 -19.30 19.32 -0.59
C ASN A 114 -20.22 18.47 0.31
N SER A 115 -19.69 17.50 1.07
CA SER A 115 -20.53 16.50 1.75
C SER A 115 -20.21 16.31 3.24
N SER A 116 -18.95 16.44 3.68
CA SER A 116 -18.59 16.11 5.08
C SER A 116 -17.29 16.73 5.62
N GLY A 117 -16.69 17.68 4.89
CA GLY A 117 -15.35 18.20 5.19
C GLY A 117 -14.23 17.35 4.58
N LEU A 118 -13.02 17.94 4.53
CA LEU A 118 -11.85 17.34 3.86
C LEU A 118 -11.41 16.04 4.53
N GLN A 119 -11.50 14.92 3.80
CA GLN A 119 -10.96 13.62 4.21
C GLN A 119 -9.54 13.45 3.64
N PHE A 120 -8.57 14.08 4.30
CA PHE A 120 -7.15 13.86 3.99
C PHE A 120 -6.54 12.84 4.93
N LEU A 121 -5.58 12.07 4.44
CA LEU A 121 -4.68 11.33 5.32
C LEU A 121 -3.85 12.33 6.14
N ARG A 122 -3.96 12.23 7.47
CA ARG A 122 -3.18 13.04 8.43
C ARG A 122 -2.30 12.19 9.33
N CYS A 123 -2.68 10.94 9.56
CA CYS A 123 -1.90 9.98 10.33
C CYS A 123 -2.04 8.57 9.74
N VAL A 124 -1.00 7.75 9.90
CA VAL A 124 -1.03 6.31 9.65
C VAL A 124 -0.60 5.56 10.90
N LYS A 125 -1.32 4.50 11.26
CA LYS A 125 -0.84 3.46 12.17
C LYS A 125 -0.50 2.22 11.36
N ILE A 126 0.64 1.62 11.65
CA ILE A 126 1.12 0.39 11.03
C ILE A 126 1.44 -0.62 12.14
N TRP A 127 0.90 -1.82 12.02
CA TRP A 127 1.25 -2.96 12.82
C TRP A 127 2.09 -3.89 11.96
N GLN A 128 3.34 -4.01 12.34
CA GLN A 128 4.35 -4.83 11.68
C GLN A 128 5.21 -5.47 12.77
N SER A 129 5.84 -6.60 12.47
CA SER A 129 6.75 -7.25 13.42
C SER A 129 7.91 -6.30 13.79
N ASN A 130 8.29 -6.32 15.07
CA ASN A 130 9.43 -5.58 15.60
C ASN A 130 10.77 -6.27 15.32
N LYS A 131 10.77 -7.54 14.92
CA LYS A 131 11.98 -8.26 14.52
C LYS A 131 12.02 -8.34 13.00
N PHE A 132 13.06 -7.74 12.42
CA PHE A 132 13.35 -7.85 10.99
C PHE A 132 13.40 -9.31 10.50
N GLU A 133 13.81 -10.24 11.37
CA GLU A 133 13.89 -11.69 11.10
C GLU A 133 12.56 -12.45 11.29
N GLU A 134 11.58 -11.89 12.01
CA GLU A 134 10.21 -12.45 12.11
C GLU A 134 9.28 -11.89 11.01
N GLN A 135 9.86 -11.19 10.03
CA GLN A 135 9.29 -11.04 8.70
C GLN A 135 9.49 -12.29 7.83
N THR A 136 9.99 -13.36 8.47
CA THR A 136 10.15 -14.69 7.92
C THR A 136 9.35 -15.63 8.81
N THR A 137 8.42 -16.36 8.22
CA THR A 137 8.29 -17.74 8.63
C THR A 137 8.12 -18.54 7.36
N LYS A 138 9.24 -19.12 6.92
CA LYS A 138 9.21 -20.27 6.02
C LYS A 138 8.39 -21.35 6.72
N ILE A 139 7.33 -21.79 6.07
CA ILE A 139 6.91 -23.19 6.17
C ILE A 139 7.55 -23.92 5.00
#